data_AF-A0A915Q378-F1
#
_entry.id   AF-A0A915Q378-F1
#
_cell.length_a   1.000
_cell.length_b   1.000
_cell.length_c   1.000
_cell.angle_alpha   90.00
_cell.angle_beta   90.00
_cell.angle_gamma   90.00
#
_symmetry.space_group_name_H-M   'P 1'
#
loop_
_entity.id
_entity.type
_entity.pdbx_description
1 polymer ?
#
loop_
_entity_poly.entity_id
_entity_poly.type
_entity_poly.pdbx_seq_one_letter_code
_entity_poly.pdbx_strand_id
1 'polypeptide(L)'
;MGRIYAQKEFEDLLFDYGLELDEVTSEKVAAQKEKGLMMDEKDKSKLCDEEIYKIDLPANRYDLLCIEGLSRALRIFKNEIEPPIYRQYTPSHRRQQIIIRPEILQIRPFVLGAVLVGVSLDADSYASLIDLQDKLHQNICRKRTLVAIGTHDLDTVQGPFYYGAEKPDDLRFRPLNQTKEYTAKEMMALYSTDSHLKPYLPIIIDKDRYPVIRDKNGIVLSMPPIINGEHSKIHLGTRNILIEVTATDFEKAKIVLNTMVAMFSQYTSNGSDDGTSFLLVLRTTINCELPNFNREEFLNSSEFH
;
A
#
# COMPACT_ATOMS: atom_id res chain seq x y z
N MET A 1 -12.95 18.50 0.44
CA MET A 1 -12.97 19.91 0.87
C MET A 1 -14.35 20.49 1.21
N GLY A 2 -15.48 19.76 1.06
CA GLY A 2 -16.80 20.19 1.58
C GLY A 2 -17.50 21.35 0.84
N ARG A 3 -16.84 21.96 -0.15
CA ARG A 3 -17.38 22.98 -1.05
C ARG A 3 -16.67 22.92 -2.41
N ILE A 4 -17.24 23.58 -3.41
CA ILE A 4 -16.63 23.79 -4.73
C ILE A 4 -15.76 25.04 -4.66
N TYR A 5 -14.54 24.96 -5.18
CA TYR A 5 -13.60 26.08 -5.28
C TYR A 5 -13.50 26.52 -6.74
N ALA A 6 -13.41 27.83 -6.97
CA ALA A 6 -12.94 28.31 -8.26
C ALA A 6 -11.45 28.00 -8.40
N GLN A 7 -10.96 27.77 -9.64
CA GLN A 7 -9.54 27.43 -9.88
C GLN A 7 -8.59 28.41 -9.18
N LYS A 8 -8.78 29.72 -9.36
CA LYS A 8 -7.95 30.75 -8.73
C LYS A 8 -7.98 30.69 -7.19
N GLU A 9 -9.15 30.45 -6.61
CA GLU A 9 -9.29 30.32 -5.15
C GLU A 9 -8.53 29.08 -4.63
N PHE A 10 -8.49 28.01 -5.42
CA PHE A 10 -7.75 26.81 -5.08
C PHE A 10 -6.24 27.00 -5.25
N GLU A 11 -5.80 27.68 -6.31
CA GLU A 11 -4.40 28.08 -6.51
C GLU A 11 -3.89 28.94 -5.36
N ASP A 12 -4.65 29.97 -4.96
CA ASP A 12 -4.31 30.84 -3.83
C ASP A 12 -4.20 30.02 -2.53
N LEU A 13 -5.11 29.07 -2.30
CA LEU A 13 -5.07 28.18 -1.14
C LEU A 13 -3.84 27.25 -1.13
N LEU A 14 -3.48 26.68 -2.28
CA LEU A 14 -2.28 25.85 -2.40
C LEU A 14 -1.03 26.67 -2.12
N PHE A 15 -0.95 27.88 -2.68
CA PHE A 15 0.17 28.79 -2.49
C PHE A 15 0.33 29.19 -1.01
N ASP A 16 -0.76 29.56 -0.33
CA ASP A 16 -0.75 29.89 1.09
C ASP A 16 -0.29 28.72 1.99
N TYR A 17 -0.63 27.50 1.59
CA TYR A 17 -0.18 26.27 2.27
C TYR A 17 1.25 25.87 1.90
N GLY A 18 1.85 26.47 0.87
CA GLY A 18 3.21 26.19 0.38
C GLY A 18 3.29 25.07 -0.66
N LEU A 19 2.23 24.88 -1.46
CA LEU A 19 2.16 23.98 -2.60
C LEU A 19 1.95 24.77 -3.89
N GLU A 20 2.31 24.16 -5.02
CA GLU A 20 2.18 24.78 -6.34
C GLU A 20 1.28 23.91 -7.23
N LEU A 21 0.37 24.56 -7.97
CA LEU A 21 -0.38 23.90 -9.03
C LEU A 21 0.47 23.89 -10.29
N ASP A 22 0.91 22.71 -10.73
CA ASP A 22 1.80 22.53 -11.87
C ASP A 22 1.02 22.60 -13.20
N GLU A 23 -0.04 21.80 -13.32
CA GLU A 23 -0.85 21.73 -14.54
C GLU A 23 -2.30 21.37 -14.22
N VAL A 24 -3.26 21.97 -14.95
CA VAL A 24 -4.63 21.47 -15.06
C VAL A 24 -4.76 20.78 -16.42
N THR A 25 -5.07 19.49 -16.42
CA THR A 25 -5.20 18.66 -17.63
C THR A 25 -6.49 17.85 -17.59
N SER A 26 -6.78 17.04 -18.59
CA SER A 26 -7.84 16.01 -18.54
C SER A 26 -7.32 14.74 -19.18
N GLU A 27 -7.96 13.59 -18.97
CA GLU A 27 -7.53 12.34 -19.61
C GLU A 27 -7.48 12.48 -21.14
N LYS A 28 -8.44 13.22 -21.71
CA LYS A 28 -8.46 13.55 -23.15
C LYS A 28 -7.26 14.39 -23.56
N VAL A 29 -6.92 15.42 -22.81
CA VAL A 29 -5.80 16.34 -23.13
C VAL A 29 -4.45 15.64 -22.95
N ALA A 30 -4.29 14.84 -21.89
CA ALA A 30 -3.09 14.05 -21.65
C ALA A 30 -2.87 12.99 -22.74
N ALA A 31 -3.91 12.24 -23.11
CA ALA A 31 -3.83 11.23 -24.18
C ALA A 31 -3.51 11.85 -25.55
N GLN A 32 -4.03 13.05 -25.84
CA GLN A 32 -3.68 13.79 -27.06
C GLN A 32 -2.22 14.27 -27.07
N LYS A 33 -1.67 14.68 -25.91
CA LYS A 33 -0.26 15.09 -25.78
C LYS A 33 0.70 13.91 -25.93
N GLU A 34 0.37 12.73 -25.38
CA GLU A 34 1.26 11.56 -25.42
C GLU A 34 1.21 10.77 -26.73
N LYS A 35 0.04 10.60 -27.35
CA LYS A 35 -0.12 9.80 -28.58
C LYS A 35 -0.05 10.60 -29.88
N GLY A 36 0.01 11.93 -29.80
CA GLY A 36 -0.17 12.80 -30.96
C GLY A 36 -1.57 12.70 -31.60
N LEU A 37 -1.74 13.24 -32.81
CA LEU A 37 -3.02 13.31 -33.55
C LEU A 37 -3.63 11.96 -33.99
N MET A 38 -3.11 10.83 -33.52
CA MET A 38 -3.52 9.48 -33.92
C MET A 38 -4.30 8.79 -32.79
N MET A 39 -5.52 9.25 -32.53
CA MET A 39 -6.47 8.56 -31.66
C MET A 39 -7.80 8.39 -32.39
N ASP A 40 -8.26 7.14 -32.51
CA ASP A 40 -9.57 6.79 -33.04
C ASP A 40 -10.69 7.45 -32.21
N GLU A 41 -11.74 7.94 -32.89
CA GLU A 41 -12.88 8.60 -32.23
C GLU A 41 -13.59 7.71 -31.19
N LYS A 42 -13.51 6.38 -31.37
CA LYS A 42 -14.04 5.38 -30.42
C LYS A 42 -13.26 5.30 -29.11
N ASP A 43 -11.98 5.65 -29.10
CA ASP A 43 -11.16 5.68 -27.90
C ASP A 43 -11.24 7.05 -27.21
N LYS A 44 -11.48 8.13 -27.97
CA LYS A 44 -11.76 9.47 -27.42
C LYS A 44 -13.06 9.54 -26.62
N SER A 45 -14.10 8.80 -27.01
CA SER A 45 -15.39 8.80 -26.32
C SER A 45 -15.39 8.02 -24.99
N LYS A 46 -14.33 7.25 -24.71
CA LYS A 46 -14.13 6.53 -23.45
C LYS A 46 -13.35 7.34 -22.41
N LEU A 47 -12.71 8.42 -22.80
CA LEU A 47 -11.85 9.23 -21.94
C LEU A 47 -12.66 10.32 -21.26
N CYS A 48 -12.41 10.51 -19.96
CA CYS A 48 -13.08 11.52 -19.18
C CYS A 48 -12.55 12.92 -19.53
N ASP A 49 -13.46 13.91 -19.57
CA ASP A 49 -13.10 15.34 -19.74
C ASP A 49 -13.00 16.07 -18.40
N GLU A 50 -13.03 15.33 -17.30
CA GLU A 50 -12.86 15.91 -15.98
C GLU A 50 -11.46 16.51 -15.83
N GLU A 51 -11.43 17.71 -15.24
CA GLU A 51 -10.19 18.44 -14.96
C GLU A 51 -9.40 17.73 -13.85
N ILE A 52 -8.19 17.33 -14.19
CA ILE A 52 -7.20 16.73 -13.31
C ILE A 52 -6.17 17.81 -12.94
N TYR A 53 -6.11 18.10 -11.65
CA TYR A 53 -5.16 19.04 -11.07
C TYR A 53 -3.88 18.29 -10.69
N LYS A 54 -2.75 18.64 -11.33
CA LYS A 54 -1.42 18.18 -10.96
C LYS A 54 -0.81 19.18 -9.99
N ILE A 55 -0.55 18.73 -8.77
CA ILE A 55 -0.03 19.55 -7.68
C ILE A 55 1.39 19.07 -7.38
N ASP A 56 2.35 19.99 -7.32
CA ASP A 56 3.71 19.66 -6.89
C ASP A 56 3.76 19.50 -5.38
N LEU A 57 4.38 18.42 -4.91
CA LEU A 57 4.35 17.99 -3.51
C LEU A 57 5.77 17.85 -2.96
N PRO A 58 6.05 18.37 -1.75
CA PRO A 58 7.34 18.19 -1.10
C PRO A 58 7.69 16.70 -0.91
N ALA A 59 8.90 16.32 -1.29
CA ALA A 59 9.35 14.92 -1.28
C ALA A 59 9.36 14.25 0.12
N ASN A 60 9.33 15.04 1.19
CA ASN A 60 9.34 14.60 2.58
C ASN A 60 7.94 14.55 3.23
N ARG A 61 6.88 14.92 2.51
CA ARG A 61 5.49 14.93 3.01
C ARG A 61 4.68 13.78 2.42
N TYR A 62 4.96 12.57 2.89
CA TYR A 62 4.31 11.34 2.42
C TYR A 62 2.80 11.30 2.66
N ASP A 63 2.33 12.04 3.66
CA ASP A 63 0.92 12.21 3.96
C ASP A 63 0.17 12.96 2.85
N LEU A 64 0.84 13.79 2.04
CA LEU A 64 0.20 14.55 0.96
C LEU A 64 0.08 13.78 -0.35
N LEU A 65 0.64 12.57 -0.44
CA LEU A 65 0.72 11.80 -1.69
C LEU A 65 -0.63 11.26 -2.20
N CYS A 66 -1.68 11.35 -1.40
CA CYS A 66 -3.04 10.97 -1.76
C CYS A 66 -4.06 12.07 -1.45
N ILE A 67 -5.25 11.95 -2.03
CA ILE A 67 -6.30 12.97 -1.92
C ILE A 67 -6.81 13.10 -0.48
N GLU A 68 -6.83 11.99 0.26
CA GLU A 68 -7.24 11.92 1.65
C GLU A 68 -6.37 12.84 2.52
N GLY A 69 -5.06 12.71 2.39
CA GLY A 69 -4.13 13.46 3.20
C GLY A 69 -3.97 14.90 2.75
N LEU A 70 -3.97 15.18 1.44
CA LEU A 70 -3.97 16.55 0.93
C LEU A 70 -5.22 17.32 1.38
N SER A 71 -6.41 16.76 1.17
CA SER A 71 -7.68 17.35 1.61
C SER A 71 -7.70 17.56 3.13
N ARG A 72 -7.21 16.58 3.91
CA ARG A 72 -7.12 16.70 5.37
C ARG A 72 -6.18 17.84 5.79
N ALA A 73 -4.99 17.91 5.20
CA ALA A 73 -4.00 18.92 5.54
C ALA A 73 -4.49 20.34 5.23
N LEU A 74 -5.12 20.54 4.07
CA LEU A 74 -5.69 21.84 3.69
C LEU A 74 -6.85 22.25 4.61
N ARG A 75 -7.71 21.30 5.01
CA ARG A 75 -8.81 21.58 5.94
C ARG A 75 -8.32 21.94 7.35
N ILE A 76 -7.27 21.26 7.84
CA ILE A 76 -6.63 21.60 9.12
C ILE A 76 -6.00 23.00 9.04
N PHE A 77 -5.29 23.30 7.95
CA PHE A 77 -4.68 24.62 7.73
C PHE A 77 -5.71 25.76 7.76
N LYS A 78 -6.90 25.52 7.20
CA LYS A 78 -8.02 26.46 7.23
C LYS A 78 -8.81 26.48 8.54
N ASN A 79 -8.40 25.69 9.54
CA ASN A 79 -9.13 25.48 10.80
C ASN A 79 -10.57 24.98 10.61
N GLU A 80 -10.84 24.24 9.53
CA GLU A 80 -12.16 23.63 9.26
C GLU A 80 -12.35 22.33 10.03
N ILE A 81 -11.24 21.64 10.35
CA ILE A 81 -11.21 20.42 11.17
C ILE A 81 -10.01 20.46 12.10
N GLU A 82 -10.13 19.78 13.23
CA GLU A 82 -9.01 19.48 14.11
C GLU A 82 -8.16 18.34 13.53
N PRO A 83 -6.85 18.28 13.85
CA PRO A 83 -6.01 17.12 13.52
C PRO A 83 -6.61 15.82 14.09
N PRO A 84 -6.74 14.76 13.28
CA PRO A 84 -7.31 13.50 13.76
C PRO A 84 -6.39 12.82 14.77
N ILE A 85 -6.99 12.16 15.75
CA ILE A 85 -6.27 11.32 16.71
C ILE A 85 -6.42 9.87 16.25
N TYR A 86 -5.29 9.24 15.92
CA TYR A 86 -5.24 7.83 15.56
C TYR A 86 -5.12 7.00 16.83
N ARG A 87 -6.04 6.05 17.03
CA ARG A 87 -5.99 5.14 18.18
C ARG A 87 -5.85 3.71 17.72
N GLN A 88 -4.99 2.97 18.40
CA GLN A 88 -4.90 1.54 18.20
C GLN A 88 -6.13 0.86 18.81
N TYR A 89 -6.89 0.14 17.99
CA TYR A 89 -7.93 -0.74 18.47
C TYR A 89 -7.31 -2.06 18.92
N THR A 90 -7.48 -2.41 20.19
CA THR A 90 -7.10 -3.72 20.70
C THR A 90 -8.37 -4.57 20.86
N PRO A 91 -8.67 -5.50 19.93
CA PRO A 91 -9.83 -6.35 20.06
C PRO A 91 -9.67 -7.28 21.27
N SER A 92 -10.80 -7.55 21.92
CA SER A 92 -10.90 -8.49 23.03
C SER A 92 -10.55 -9.94 22.65
N HIS A 93 -10.62 -10.31 21.36
CA HIS A 93 -10.28 -11.65 20.87
C HIS A 93 -9.52 -11.64 19.52
N ARG A 94 -8.69 -12.69 19.33
CA ARG A 94 -7.84 -13.02 18.16
C ARG A 94 -7.07 -11.85 17.54
N ARG A 95 -5.86 -11.60 18.06
CA ARG A 95 -4.83 -10.84 17.33
C ARG A 95 -4.41 -11.65 16.10
N GLN A 96 -4.60 -11.08 14.91
CA GLN A 96 -3.90 -11.58 13.73
C GLN A 96 -2.39 -11.43 13.98
N GLN A 97 -1.61 -12.40 13.52
CA GLN A 97 -0.19 -12.50 13.81
C GLN A 97 0.55 -12.84 12.52
N ILE A 98 1.70 -12.21 12.29
CA ILE A 98 2.65 -12.61 11.25
C ILE A 98 3.88 -13.20 11.95
N ILE A 99 4.13 -14.48 11.69
CA ILE A 99 5.23 -15.24 12.28
C ILE A 99 6.39 -15.27 11.29
N ILE A 100 7.53 -14.71 11.69
CA ILE A 100 8.73 -14.66 10.86
C ILE A 100 9.51 -15.98 10.99
N ARG A 101 9.88 -16.58 9.86
CA ARG A 101 10.68 -17.80 9.77
C ARG A 101 12.18 -17.46 9.57
N PRO A 102 13.12 -18.23 10.14
CA PRO A 102 14.54 -17.86 10.12
C PRO A 102 15.15 -17.68 8.73
N GLU A 103 14.65 -18.42 7.73
CA GLU A 103 15.21 -18.45 6.38
C GLU A 103 15.09 -17.11 5.65
N ILE A 104 14.17 -16.22 6.07
CA ILE A 104 13.95 -14.94 5.41
C ILE A 104 14.91 -13.84 5.87
N LEU A 105 15.56 -14.04 7.02
CA LEU A 105 16.30 -12.99 7.74
C LEU A 105 17.53 -12.50 6.96
N GLN A 106 18.12 -13.35 6.11
CA GLN A 106 19.26 -13.00 5.26
C GLN A 106 18.86 -12.34 3.92
N ILE A 107 17.56 -12.28 3.61
CA ILE A 107 17.05 -11.82 2.32
C ILE A 107 16.28 -10.52 2.50
N ARG A 108 15.30 -10.51 3.41
CA ARG A 108 14.41 -9.38 3.68
C ARG A 108 13.85 -9.51 5.10
N PRO A 109 14.58 -9.07 6.13
CA PRO A 109 14.36 -9.49 7.51
C PRO A 109 13.09 -8.97 8.18
N PHE A 110 12.51 -7.87 7.70
CA PHE A 110 11.44 -7.20 8.42
C PHE A 110 10.08 -7.42 7.75
N VAL A 111 9.06 -7.62 8.59
CA VAL A 111 7.65 -7.50 8.20
C VAL A 111 6.86 -6.82 9.30
N LEU A 112 6.07 -5.83 8.90
CA LEU A 112 5.05 -5.20 9.73
C LEU A 112 3.68 -5.51 9.12
N GLY A 113 2.62 -5.42 9.92
CA GLY A 113 1.28 -5.54 9.38
C GLY A 113 0.25 -4.78 10.19
N ALA A 114 -0.82 -4.39 9.52
CA ALA A 114 -2.00 -3.80 10.12
C ALA A 114 -3.28 -4.35 9.47
N VAL A 115 -4.41 -4.18 10.13
CA VAL A 115 -5.72 -4.46 9.54
C VAL A 115 -6.59 -3.22 9.64
N LEU A 116 -7.22 -2.87 8.52
CA LEU A 116 -8.34 -1.93 8.47
C LEU A 116 -9.63 -2.76 8.50
N VAL A 117 -10.46 -2.55 9.51
CA VAL A 117 -11.69 -3.33 9.75
C VAL A 117 -12.92 -2.53 9.35
N GLY A 118 -13.87 -3.17 8.67
CA GLY A 118 -15.12 -2.54 8.27
C GLY A 118 -14.91 -1.34 7.33
N VAL A 119 -13.97 -1.46 6.39
CA VAL A 119 -13.69 -0.44 5.39
C VAL A 119 -14.83 -0.37 4.37
N SER A 120 -15.25 0.84 4.01
CA SER A 120 -16.13 1.11 2.88
C SER A 120 -15.41 1.98 1.86
N LEU A 121 -14.91 1.36 0.79
CA LEU A 121 -14.31 2.05 -0.35
C LEU A 121 -15.31 2.14 -1.51
N ASP A 122 -15.36 3.30 -2.13
CA ASP A 122 -15.92 3.51 -3.47
C ASP A 122 -14.82 3.41 -4.53
N ALA A 123 -15.17 3.67 -5.80
CA ALA A 123 -14.21 3.58 -6.91
C ALA A 123 -13.03 4.55 -6.75
N ASP A 124 -13.29 5.78 -6.29
CA ASP A 124 -12.28 6.83 -6.18
C ASP A 124 -11.31 6.58 -5.02
N SER A 125 -11.85 6.24 -3.84
CA SER A 125 -11.03 5.88 -2.68
C SER A 125 -10.27 4.56 -2.88
N TYR A 126 -10.84 3.59 -3.61
CA TYR A 126 -10.12 2.38 -4.02
C TYR A 126 -8.96 2.72 -4.97
N ALA A 127 -9.20 3.56 -5.98
CA ALA A 127 -8.14 4.01 -6.88
C ALA A 127 -7.05 4.79 -6.12
N SER A 128 -7.44 5.64 -5.16
CA SER A 128 -6.50 6.40 -4.34
C SER A 128 -5.65 5.51 -3.44
N LEU A 129 -6.19 4.42 -2.90
CA LEU A 129 -5.43 3.42 -2.15
C LEU A 129 -4.32 2.79 -2.99
N ILE A 130 -4.63 2.41 -4.23
CA ILE A 130 -3.65 1.82 -5.15
C ILE A 130 -2.61 2.87 -5.57
N ASP A 131 -3.03 4.09 -5.89
CA ASP A 131 -2.16 5.20 -6.27
C ASP A 131 -1.19 5.59 -5.14
N LEU A 132 -1.65 5.63 -3.88
CA LEU A 132 -0.77 5.86 -2.73
C LEU A 132 0.29 4.77 -2.60
N GLN A 133 -0.08 3.49 -2.76
CA GLN A 133 0.88 2.38 -2.72
C GLN A 133 1.97 2.55 -3.78
N ASP A 134 1.57 2.85 -5.02
CA ASP A 134 2.50 3.02 -6.13
C ASP A 134 3.42 4.23 -5.93
N LYS A 135 2.90 5.38 -5.48
CA LYS A 135 3.69 6.57 -5.15
C LYS A 135 4.71 6.30 -4.03
N LEU A 136 4.29 5.63 -2.96
CA LEU A 136 5.20 5.22 -1.89
C LEU A 136 6.26 4.24 -2.41
N HIS A 137 5.87 3.27 -3.24
CA HIS A 137 6.79 2.31 -3.89
C HIS A 137 7.86 3.00 -4.73
N GLN A 138 7.50 4.02 -5.52
CA GLN A 138 8.45 4.78 -6.33
C GLN A 138 9.39 5.66 -5.49
N ASN A 139 8.89 6.25 -4.41
CA ASN A 139 9.65 7.21 -3.60
C ASN A 139 10.37 6.56 -2.41
N ILE A 140 9.77 6.62 -1.20
CA ILE A 140 10.41 6.21 0.06
C ILE A 140 10.86 4.73 0.04
N CYS A 141 10.12 3.88 -0.65
CA CYS A 141 10.39 2.45 -0.77
C CYS A 141 11.53 2.10 -1.76
N ARG A 142 12.01 3.08 -2.54
CA ARG A 142 13.05 2.92 -3.59
C ARG A 142 12.74 1.78 -4.56
N LYS A 143 11.63 1.90 -5.30
CA LYS A 143 11.16 0.88 -6.26
C LYS A 143 11.07 -0.49 -5.62
N ARG A 144 10.43 -0.54 -4.45
CA ARG A 144 10.24 -1.73 -3.60
C ARG A 144 11.50 -2.36 -2.98
N THR A 145 12.68 -1.86 -3.32
CA THR A 145 13.97 -2.40 -2.83
C THR A 145 14.03 -2.36 -1.30
N LEU A 146 13.67 -1.23 -0.69
CA LEU A 146 13.73 -1.05 0.77
C LEU A 146 12.47 -1.55 1.46
N VAL A 147 11.30 -1.26 0.88
CA VAL A 147 9.99 -1.55 1.50
C VAL A 147 9.01 -1.96 0.40
N ALA A 148 8.20 -2.99 0.63
CA ALA A 148 7.16 -3.43 -0.29
C ALA A 148 5.87 -3.64 0.48
N ILE A 149 4.77 -3.12 -0.08
CA ILE A 149 3.44 -3.12 0.52
C ILE A 149 2.62 -4.16 -0.22
N GLY A 150 1.92 -5.01 0.53
CA GLY A 150 0.80 -5.78 0.04
C GLY A 150 -0.49 -5.38 0.75
N THR A 151 -1.59 -5.57 0.05
CA THR A 151 -2.94 -5.37 0.57
C THR A 151 -3.79 -6.55 0.16
N HIS A 152 -4.45 -7.14 1.15
CA HIS A 152 -5.16 -8.39 1.02
C HIS A 152 -6.57 -8.28 1.57
N ASP A 153 -7.52 -8.93 0.89
CA ASP A 153 -8.83 -9.19 1.46
C ASP A 153 -8.67 -10.20 2.61
N LEU A 154 -8.81 -9.72 3.84
CA LEU A 154 -8.65 -10.53 5.04
C LEU A 154 -9.76 -11.57 5.16
N ASP A 155 -10.94 -11.35 4.56
CA ASP A 155 -12.07 -12.26 4.66
C ASP A 155 -11.84 -13.55 3.83
N THR A 156 -10.86 -13.56 2.92
CA THR A 156 -10.51 -14.74 2.11
C THR A 156 -9.35 -15.57 2.67
N VAL A 157 -8.64 -15.09 3.71
CA VAL A 157 -7.45 -15.74 4.28
C VAL A 157 -7.55 -15.87 5.80
N GLN A 158 -6.74 -16.74 6.41
CA GLN A 158 -6.84 -16.98 7.86
C GLN A 158 -5.48 -17.02 8.56
N GLY A 159 -5.33 -16.19 9.60
CA GLY A 159 -4.15 -16.19 10.47
C GLY A 159 -4.06 -17.41 11.42
N PRO A 160 -2.88 -17.68 12.01
CA PRO A 160 -1.66 -16.89 11.89
C PRO A 160 -1.06 -16.97 10.49
N PHE A 161 -0.40 -15.89 10.09
CA PHE A 161 0.33 -15.78 8.84
C PHE A 161 1.80 -16.11 9.06
N TYR A 162 2.49 -16.56 8.02
CA TYR A 162 3.89 -16.95 8.06
C TYR A 162 4.66 -16.18 7.00
N TYR A 163 5.69 -15.46 7.42
CA TYR A 163 6.65 -14.81 6.53
C TYR A 163 7.95 -15.61 6.49
N GLY A 164 8.26 -16.21 5.34
CA GLY A 164 9.41 -17.09 5.19
C GLY A 164 10.03 -17.01 3.80
N ALA A 165 10.89 -17.98 3.47
CA ALA A 165 11.54 -18.06 2.17
C ALA A 165 11.54 -19.49 1.60
N GLU A 166 11.08 -19.65 0.37
CA GLU A 166 10.92 -20.94 -0.32
C GLU A 166 11.76 -21.01 -1.59
N LYS A 167 12.10 -22.23 -2.06
CA LYS A 167 12.82 -22.37 -3.33
C LYS A 167 11.92 -21.96 -4.50
N PRO A 168 12.45 -21.31 -5.54
CA PRO A 168 11.63 -20.84 -6.67
C PRO A 168 10.85 -21.95 -7.40
N ASP A 169 11.38 -23.17 -7.45
CA ASP A 169 10.72 -24.32 -8.09
C ASP A 169 9.58 -24.91 -7.21
N ASP A 170 9.61 -24.69 -5.89
CA ASP A 170 8.63 -25.23 -4.93
C ASP A 170 7.48 -24.25 -4.64
N LEU A 171 7.73 -22.94 -4.77
CA LEU A 171 6.75 -21.89 -4.52
C LEU A 171 5.78 -21.75 -5.70
N ARG A 172 4.58 -22.31 -5.58
CA ARG A 172 3.52 -22.23 -6.59
C ARG A 172 2.27 -21.51 -6.08
N PHE A 173 1.77 -20.55 -6.86
CA PHE A 173 0.47 -19.90 -6.62
C PHE A 173 -0.05 -19.20 -7.88
N ARG A 174 -1.30 -18.72 -7.83
CA ARG A 174 -1.91 -17.89 -8.87
C ARG A 174 -1.59 -16.42 -8.59
N PRO A 175 -0.71 -15.76 -9.35
CA PRO A 175 -0.40 -14.35 -9.14
C PRO A 175 -1.55 -13.45 -9.57
N LEU A 176 -1.53 -12.21 -9.07
CA LEU A 176 -2.55 -11.21 -9.31
C LEU A 176 -2.86 -11.04 -10.82
N ASN A 177 -4.14 -10.97 -11.14
CA ASN A 177 -4.69 -10.85 -12.50
C ASN A 177 -4.33 -12.02 -13.45
N GLN A 178 -3.91 -13.17 -12.92
CA GLN A 178 -3.71 -14.39 -13.71
C GLN A 178 -4.77 -15.44 -13.38
N THR A 179 -5.06 -16.30 -14.35
CA THR A 179 -6.06 -17.38 -14.20
C THR A 179 -5.44 -18.72 -13.84
N LYS A 180 -4.13 -18.89 -14.05
CA LYS A 180 -3.38 -20.14 -13.81
C LYS A 180 -2.38 -19.98 -12.68
N GLU A 181 -2.05 -21.10 -12.04
CA GLU A 181 -0.93 -21.16 -11.11
C GLU A 181 0.40 -21.25 -11.87
N TYR A 182 1.42 -20.63 -11.29
CA TYR A 182 2.80 -20.66 -11.78
C TYR A 182 3.73 -20.90 -10.60
N THR A 183 4.83 -21.60 -10.84
CA THR A 183 5.97 -21.59 -9.91
C THR A 183 6.62 -20.21 -9.93
N ALA A 184 7.31 -19.84 -8.84
CA ALA A 184 8.02 -18.58 -8.76
C ALA A 184 9.08 -18.43 -9.86
N LYS A 185 9.74 -19.53 -10.25
CA LYS A 185 10.66 -19.54 -11.40
C LYS A 185 9.96 -19.24 -12.72
N GLU A 186 8.81 -19.85 -12.98
CA GLU A 186 8.00 -19.55 -14.18
C GLU A 186 7.50 -18.10 -14.17
N MET A 187 7.12 -17.57 -13.00
CA MET A 187 6.71 -16.18 -12.85
C MET A 187 7.84 -15.20 -13.19
N MET A 188 9.07 -15.47 -12.76
CA MET A 188 10.22 -14.64 -13.13
C MET A 188 10.42 -14.58 -14.64
N ALA A 189 10.21 -15.70 -15.34
CA ALA A 189 10.27 -15.73 -16.80
C ALA A 189 9.07 -14.98 -17.43
N LEU A 190 7.86 -15.21 -16.93
CA LEU A 190 6.62 -14.57 -17.40
C LEU A 190 6.71 -13.05 -17.35
N TYR A 191 7.22 -12.50 -16.24
CA TYR A 191 7.28 -11.05 -16.02
C TYR A 191 8.55 -10.40 -16.57
N SER A 192 9.46 -11.16 -17.20
CA SER A 192 10.69 -10.61 -17.77
C SER A 192 10.46 -9.64 -18.95
N THR A 193 9.28 -9.72 -19.57
CA THR A 193 8.81 -8.86 -20.66
C THR A 193 7.75 -7.84 -20.22
N ASP A 194 7.30 -7.90 -18.97
CA ASP A 194 6.26 -7.02 -18.42
C ASP A 194 6.84 -5.64 -18.10
N SER A 195 6.24 -4.55 -18.61
CA SER A 195 6.76 -3.20 -18.41
C SER A 195 6.73 -2.72 -16.96
N HIS A 196 5.78 -3.22 -16.17
CA HIS A 196 5.57 -2.78 -14.79
C HIS A 196 6.37 -3.62 -13.79
N LEU A 197 6.42 -4.95 -13.99
CA LEU A 197 7.02 -5.88 -13.03
C LEU A 197 8.49 -6.20 -13.31
N LYS A 198 8.93 -6.15 -14.57
CA LYS A 198 10.34 -6.38 -14.94
C LYS A 198 11.35 -5.59 -14.10
N PRO A 199 11.14 -4.29 -13.77
CA PRO A 199 12.09 -3.54 -12.95
C PRO A 199 12.31 -4.10 -11.55
N TYR A 200 11.36 -4.88 -11.01
CA TYR A 200 11.42 -5.40 -9.64
C TYR A 200 12.01 -6.81 -9.54
N LEU A 201 12.01 -7.59 -10.63
CA LEU A 201 12.55 -8.96 -10.62
C LEU A 201 14.00 -9.05 -10.10
N PRO A 202 14.92 -8.14 -10.49
CA PRO A 202 16.31 -8.18 -10.00
C PRO A 202 16.47 -8.08 -8.48
N ILE A 203 15.45 -7.65 -7.73
CA ILE A 203 15.53 -7.52 -6.27
C ILE A 203 15.78 -8.89 -5.61
N ILE A 204 15.19 -9.96 -6.15
CA ILE A 204 15.30 -11.30 -5.56
C ILE A 204 15.72 -12.39 -6.54
N ILE A 205 15.83 -12.12 -7.85
CA ILE A 205 16.03 -13.16 -8.87
C ILE A 205 17.27 -14.05 -8.63
N ASP A 206 18.36 -13.45 -8.12
CA ASP A 206 19.64 -14.13 -7.85
C ASP A 206 19.71 -14.82 -6.48
N LYS A 207 18.59 -14.90 -5.74
CA LYS A 207 18.54 -15.54 -4.42
C LYS A 207 18.15 -17.01 -4.55
N ASP A 208 18.74 -17.86 -3.71
CA ASP A 208 18.41 -19.30 -3.66
C ASP A 208 16.96 -19.59 -3.20
N ARG A 209 16.37 -18.63 -2.47
CA ARG A 209 15.01 -18.69 -1.93
C ARG A 209 14.32 -17.35 -2.10
N TYR A 210 13.02 -17.37 -2.33
CA TYR A 210 12.21 -16.16 -2.50
C TYR A 210 11.28 -15.93 -1.30
N PRO A 211 11.11 -14.66 -0.88
CA PRO A 211 10.17 -14.30 0.18
C PRO A 211 8.75 -14.72 -0.16
N VAL A 212 8.03 -15.22 0.84
CA VAL A 212 6.62 -15.62 0.71
C VAL A 212 5.87 -15.33 1.99
N ILE A 213 4.62 -14.89 1.84
CA ILE A 213 3.68 -14.79 2.95
C ILE A 213 2.56 -15.81 2.73
N ARG A 214 2.33 -16.67 3.73
CA ARG A 214 1.25 -17.67 3.72
C ARG A 214 0.30 -17.51 4.88
N ASP A 215 -0.93 -17.95 4.69
CA ASP A 215 -1.92 -18.11 5.77
C ASP A 215 -1.74 -19.47 6.49
N LYS A 216 -2.56 -19.74 7.52
CA LYS A 216 -2.49 -21.00 8.28
C LYS A 216 -2.84 -22.25 7.46
N ASN A 217 -3.57 -22.09 6.36
CA ASN A 217 -3.99 -23.16 5.47
C ASN A 217 -2.97 -23.39 4.34
N GLY A 218 -1.87 -22.62 4.34
CA GLY A 218 -0.83 -22.69 3.32
C GLY A 218 -1.16 -21.88 2.06
N ILE A 219 -2.21 -21.06 2.05
CA ILE A 219 -2.53 -20.19 0.91
C ILE A 219 -1.46 -19.09 0.81
N VAL A 220 -0.91 -18.87 -0.39
CA VAL A 220 0.03 -17.77 -0.65
C VAL A 220 -0.73 -16.45 -0.77
N LEU A 221 -0.39 -15.51 0.10
CA LEU A 221 -0.87 -14.13 0.04
C LEU A 221 -0.06 -13.32 -0.98
N SER A 222 1.27 -13.39 -0.89
CA SER A 222 2.17 -12.64 -1.76
C SER A 222 3.54 -13.30 -1.86
N MET A 223 4.28 -12.94 -2.92
CA MET A 223 5.71 -13.19 -3.09
C MET A 223 6.44 -11.84 -3.11
N PRO A 224 6.76 -11.27 -1.93
CA PRO A 224 7.39 -9.96 -1.87
C PRO A 224 8.81 -9.97 -2.47
N PRO A 225 9.27 -8.87 -3.08
CA PRO A 225 8.55 -7.62 -3.36
C PRO A 225 7.86 -7.60 -4.74
N ILE A 226 7.60 -8.77 -5.34
CA ILE A 226 7.22 -8.87 -6.75
C ILE A 226 5.72 -8.72 -6.96
N ILE A 227 4.90 -9.62 -6.40
CA ILE A 227 3.48 -9.70 -6.73
C ILE A 227 2.64 -10.32 -5.60
N ASN A 228 1.38 -9.89 -5.52
CA ASN A 228 0.38 -10.50 -4.65
C ASN A 228 -0.28 -11.70 -5.33
N GLY A 229 -0.94 -12.56 -4.55
CA GLY A 229 -1.75 -13.66 -5.03
C GLY A 229 -3.17 -13.22 -5.38
N GLU A 230 -3.74 -13.83 -6.41
CA GLU A 230 -5.11 -13.55 -6.86
C GLU A 230 -6.18 -13.95 -5.81
N HIS A 231 -5.88 -14.91 -4.93
CA HIS A 231 -6.81 -15.41 -3.92
C HIS A 231 -7.23 -14.34 -2.89
N SER A 232 -6.30 -13.46 -2.54
CA SER A 232 -6.50 -12.42 -1.53
C SER A 232 -6.61 -11.02 -2.15
N LYS A 233 -6.92 -10.95 -3.45
CA LYS A 233 -7.09 -9.68 -4.15
C LYS A 233 -8.23 -8.86 -3.53
N ILE A 234 -7.93 -7.63 -3.17
CA ILE A 234 -8.95 -6.67 -2.72
C ILE A 234 -9.87 -6.25 -3.88
N HIS A 235 -11.11 -5.94 -3.57
CA HIS A 235 -12.10 -5.42 -4.50
C HIS A 235 -13.02 -4.41 -3.80
N LEU A 236 -13.92 -3.73 -4.53
CA LEU A 236 -14.86 -2.74 -3.95
C LEU A 236 -15.79 -3.29 -2.85
N GLY A 237 -15.93 -4.61 -2.77
CA GLY A 237 -16.73 -5.29 -1.74
C GLY A 237 -15.93 -5.70 -0.51
N THR A 238 -14.59 -5.59 -0.54
CA THR A 238 -13.72 -5.96 0.59
C THR A 238 -14.05 -5.07 1.79
N ARG A 239 -14.25 -5.69 2.96
CA ARG A 239 -14.55 -4.99 4.22
C ARG A 239 -13.39 -5.01 5.19
N ASN A 240 -12.55 -6.03 5.15
CA ASN A 240 -11.41 -6.15 6.04
C ASN A 240 -10.14 -6.25 5.20
N ILE A 241 -9.26 -5.24 5.32
CA ILE A 241 -8.03 -5.18 4.54
C ILE A 241 -6.86 -5.50 5.47
N LEU A 242 -6.16 -6.59 5.20
CA LEU A 242 -4.85 -6.88 5.76
C LEU A 242 -3.81 -6.13 4.93
N ILE A 243 -3.01 -5.30 5.59
CA ILE A 243 -1.86 -4.61 5.00
C ILE A 243 -0.61 -5.24 5.59
N GLU A 244 0.28 -5.73 4.73
CA GLU A 244 1.59 -6.21 5.15
C GLU A 244 2.71 -5.46 4.43
N VAL A 245 3.75 -5.12 5.19
CA VAL A 245 4.87 -4.28 4.74
C VAL A 245 6.15 -5.04 5.01
N THR A 246 6.76 -5.58 3.96
CA THR A 246 8.04 -6.28 4.04
C THR A 246 9.19 -5.36 3.70
N ALA A 247 10.32 -5.49 4.39
CA ALA A 247 11.39 -4.52 4.25
C ALA A 247 12.79 -5.04 4.57
N THR A 248 13.79 -4.34 4.03
CA THR A 248 15.18 -4.35 4.48
C THR A 248 15.51 -3.14 5.36
N ASP A 249 14.65 -2.11 5.37
CA ASP A 249 14.74 -0.92 6.22
C ASP A 249 13.49 -0.83 7.13
N PHE A 250 13.69 -1.03 8.43
CA PHE A 250 12.61 -1.10 9.41
C PHE A 250 11.92 0.25 9.66
N GLU A 251 12.68 1.35 9.73
CA GLU A 251 12.11 2.67 10.01
C GLU A 251 11.28 3.16 8.83
N LYS A 252 11.73 2.91 7.59
CA LYS A 252 10.92 3.18 6.41
C LYS A 252 9.66 2.32 6.36
N ALA A 253 9.75 1.06 6.78
CA ALA A 253 8.58 0.18 6.85
C ALA A 253 7.52 0.73 7.80
N LYS A 254 7.93 1.24 8.98
CA LYS A 254 7.01 1.90 9.93
C LYS A 254 6.35 3.11 9.30
N ILE A 255 7.13 4.03 8.72
CA ILE A 255 6.58 5.24 8.08
C ILE A 255 5.54 4.85 7.03
N VAL A 256 5.87 3.90 6.15
CA VAL A 256 4.97 3.42 5.08
C VAL A 256 3.69 2.81 5.65
N LEU A 257 3.78 1.92 6.64
CA LEU A 257 2.60 1.33 7.26
C LEU A 257 1.73 2.39 7.93
N ASN A 258 2.35 3.31 8.67
CA ASN A 258 1.67 4.39 9.37
C ASN A 258 0.94 5.31 8.39
N THR A 259 1.58 5.69 7.29
CA THR A 259 0.95 6.51 6.24
C THR A 259 -0.25 5.78 5.64
N MET A 260 -0.11 4.52 5.23
CA MET A 260 -1.21 3.74 4.65
C MET A 260 -2.42 3.68 5.59
N VAL A 261 -2.20 3.37 6.87
CA VAL A 261 -3.31 3.27 7.83
C VAL A 261 -3.86 4.65 8.19
N ALA A 262 -3.02 5.65 8.43
CA ALA A 262 -3.47 6.99 8.79
C ALA A 262 -4.34 7.62 7.69
N MET A 263 -4.05 7.34 6.41
CA MET A 263 -4.86 7.84 5.31
C MET A 263 -6.20 7.11 5.19
N PHE A 264 -6.18 5.77 5.21
CA PHE A 264 -7.37 4.97 4.88
C PHE A 264 -8.23 4.55 6.08
N SER A 265 -7.77 4.76 7.31
CA SER A 265 -8.57 4.49 8.51
C SER A 265 -9.87 5.30 8.60
N GLN A 266 -9.94 6.46 7.94
CA GLN A 266 -11.17 7.27 7.89
C GLN A 266 -12.33 6.57 7.15
N TYR A 267 -12.04 5.55 6.35
CA TYR A 267 -13.05 4.74 5.66
C TYR A 267 -13.55 3.55 6.49
N THR A 268 -13.10 3.41 7.74
CA THR A 268 -13.52 2.33 8.64
C THR A 268 -14.83 2.67 9.34
N SER A 269 -15.68 1.67 9.57
CA SER A 269 -17.04 1.83 10.13
C SER A 269 -17.09 2.45 11.54
N ASN A 270 -16.00 2.41 12.30
CA ASN A 270 -15.92 3.06 13.61
C ASN A 270 -15.40 4.50 13.53
N GLY A 271 -14.97 4.97 12.36
CA GLY A 271 -14.48 6.33 12.13
C GLY A 271 -15.58 7.41 12.03
N SER A 272 -16.85 7.01 12.04
CA SER A 272 -17.98 7.92 11.77
C SER A 272 -18.55 8.65 12.99
N ASP A 273 -18.39 8.13 14.21
CA ASP A 273 -19.20 8.64 15.32
C ASP A 273 -18.48 9.65 16.23
N ASP A 274 -17.13 9.68 16.26
CA ASP A 274 -16.35 10.59 17.13
C ASP A 274 -15.04 11.12 16.51
N GLY A 275 -14.87 11.06 15.18
CA GLY A 275 -13.61 11.47 14.52
C GLY A 275 -12.38 10.63 14.91
N THR A 276 -12.61 9.45 15.49
CA THR A 276 -11.56 8.53 15.94
C THR A 276 -11.36 7.43 14.91
N SER A 277 -10.21 7.44 14.23
CA SER A 277 -9.79 6.36 13.35
C SER A 277 -9.17 5.21 14.15
N PHE A 278 -9.62 3.98 13.90
CA PHE A 278 -9.17 2.79 14.60
C PHE A 278 -8.15 1.99 13.77
N LEU A 279 -6.98 1.72 14.37
CA LEU A 279 -5.86 0.98 13.77
C LEU A 279 -5.71 -0.38 14.47
N LEU A 280 -5.77 -1.50 13.75
CA LEU A 280 -5.35 -2.79 14.29
C LEU A 280 -3.89 -3.05 13.89
N VAL A 281 -2.93 -2.81 14.78
CA VAL A 281 -1.53 -3.22 14.56
C VAL A 281 -1.39 -4.72 14.80
N LEU A 282 -0.81 -5.45 13.86
CA LEU A 282 -0.55 -6.87 14.04
C LEU A 282 0.65 -7.08 14.95
N ARG A 283 0.52 -8.06 15.85
CA ARG A 283 1.66 -8.50 16.65
C ARG A 283 2.58 -9.29 15.73
N THR A 284 3.73 -8.72 15.38
CA THR A 284 4.80 -9.49 14.74
C THR A 284 5.49 -10.33 15.82
N THR A 285 5.72 -11.61 15.56
CA THR A 285 6.42 -12.48 16.50
C THR A 285 7.52 -13.25 15.78
N ILE A 286 8.74 -13.07 16.27
CA ILE A 286 9.92 -13.79 15.81
C ILE A 286 10.14 -14.98 16.75
N ASN A 287 10.05 -16.19 16.21
CA ASN A 287 10.24 -17.44 16.94
C ASN A 287 11.71 -17.93 16.91
N CYS A 288 12.68 -17.04 16.72
CA CYS A 288 14.11 -17.37 16.77
C CYS A 288 14.93 -16.29 17.47
N GLU A 289 15.98 -16.72 18.19
CA GLU A 289 17.01 -15.82 18.71
C GLU A 289 17.94 -15.45 17.54
N LEU A 290 17.94 -14.17 17.19
CA LEU A 290 18.79 -13.61 16.15
C LEU A 290 20.07 -13.07 16.82
N PRO A 291 21.28 -13.49 16.40
CA PRO A 291 22.50 -12.86 16.87
C PRO A 291 22.52 -11.40 16.39
N ASN A 292 22.68 -10.45 17.31
CA ASN A 292 22.63 -8.99 17.11
C ASN A 292 21.25 -8.37 16.86
N PHE A 293 20.15 -9.07 17.16
CA PHE A 293 18.82 -8.47 17.13
C PHE A 293 18.30 -8.25 18.54
N ASN A 294 18.14 -6.98 18.91
CA ASN A 294 17.54 -6.63 20.18
C ASN A 294 16.03 -6.90 20.14
N ARG A 295 15.63 -8.08 20.62
CA ARG A 295 14.23 -8.53 20.67
C ARG A 295 13.33 -7.58 21.46
N GLU A 296 13.85 -6.94 22.50
CA GLU A 296 13.11 -5.96 23.30
C GLU A 296 12.89 -4.65 22.54
N GLU A 297 13.87 -4.18 21.77
CA GLU A 297 13.75 -2.95 20.96
C GLU A 297 12.75 -3.12 19.81
N PHE A 298 12.73 -4.29 19.15
CA PHE A 298 11.74 -4.61 18.11
C PHE A 298 10.32 -4.74 18.65
N LEU A 299 10.15 -5.39 19.81
CA LEU A 299 8.84 -5.53 20.46
C LEU A 299 8.33 -4.19 21.02
N ASN A 300 9.20 -3.39 21.65
CA ASN A 300 8.84 -2.06 22.17
C ASN A 300 8.58 -1.06 21.04
N SER A 301 9.27 -1.17 19.90
CA SER A 301 9.01 -0.31 18.74
C SER A 301 7.78 -0.70 17.91
N SER A 302 7.13 -1.83 18.24
CA SER A 302 5.81 -2.20 17.73
C SER A 302 4.67 -1.62 18.58
N GLU A 303 4.99 -0.98 19.70
CA GLU A 303 4.07 -0.09 20.42
C GLU A 303 4.14 1.29 19.77
N PHE A 304 3.02 1.72 19.20
CA PHE A 304 2.86 3.10 18.72
C PHE A 304 2.83 4.04 19.93
N HIS A 305 3.70 5.06 19.94
CA HIS A 305 3.53 6.25 20.75
C HIS A 305 2.93 7.37 19.89
#